data_AF-W5W1J2-F1
#
_entry.id   AF-W5W1J2-F1
#
_cell.length_a   1.000
_cell.length_b   1.000
_cell.length_c   1.000
_cell.angle_alpha   90.00
_cell.angle_beta   90.00
_cell.angle_gamma   90.00
#
_symmetry.space_group_name_H-M   'P 1'
#
loop_
_entity.id
_entity.type
_entity.pdbx_description
1 polymer ?
#
loop_
_entity_poly.entity_id
_entity_poly.type
_entity_poly.pdbx_seq_one_letter_code
_entity_poly.pdbx_strand_id
1 'polypeptide(L)'
;MDVAAAPFTVDGLPLHPLLVHLVVVLLPLAALGAVVIALVPRWRRRYWLPVLVLAVLGIAAVPITQQAGEALLASLGPLNNPDLTRHSELGDGLLPYALAFGVALVALLVAGRLADRERTAAVRVGQPAQRQQPVAAGVYSLDEEPGPAGGPEDAPADHREPTPAGVSRFWRVITVLVSVAVVATAAAVGYEVYKVGDSGASAVWKGVGGSR
;
A
#
# COMPACT_ATOMS: atom_id res chain seq x y z
N MET A 1 -23.63 27.54 1.46
CA MET A 1 -23.85 26.26 0.74
C MET A 1 -24.17 25.25 1.83
N ASP A 2 -25.44 25.18 2.20
CA ASP A 2 -25.91 24.37 3.33
C ASP A 2 -25.85 22.89 2.95
N VAL A 3 -24.80 22.22 3.41
CA VAL A 3 -24.62 20.77 3.24
C VAL A 3 -25.38 19.97 4.32
N ALA A 4 -26.24 20.64 5.10
CA ALA A 4 -26.86 20.09 6.32
C ALA A 4 -28.35 19.71 6.15
N ALA A 5 -28.91 19.71 4.94
CA ALA A 5 -30.36 19.53 4.75
C ALA A 5 -30.76 18.55 3.63
N ALA A 6 -29.90 17.60 3.28
CA ALA A 6 -30.36 16.37 2.61
C ALA A 6 -30.40 15.26 3.67
N PRO A 7 -31.57 14.78 4.14
CA PRO A 7 -31.60 13.53 4.89
C PRO A 7 -30.93 12.48 3.99
N PHE A 8 -29.91 11.79 4.50
CA PHE A 8 -29.05 10.83 3.78
C PHE A 8 -29.85 9.71 3.08
N THR A 9 -30.49 10.06 1.98
CA THR A 9 -31.42 9.25 1.20
C THR A 9 -31.13 9.51 -0.26
N VAL A 10 -30.87 8.45 -1.00
CA VAL A 10 -30.75 8.47 -2.46
C VAL A 10 -31.91 7.60 -2.95
N ASP A 11 -32.79 8.17 -3.76
CA ASP A 11 -33.98 7.51 -4.31
C ASP A 11 -34.93 6.87 -3.27
N GLY A 12 -35.04 7.46 -2.06
CA GLY A 12 -35.96 7.02 -1.00
C GLY A 12 -35.46 5.84 -0.14
N LEU A 13 -34.23 5.36 -0.36
CA LEU A 13 -33.60 4.32 0.45
C LEU A 13 -32.57 4.93 1.42
N PRO A 14 -32.41 4.36 2.64
CA PRO A 14 -31.36 4.78 3.55
C PRO A 14 -30.01 4.63 2.84
N LEU A 15 -29.20 5.69 2.82
CA LEU A 15 -27.88 5.67 2.17
C LEU A 15 -26.91 4.70 2.87
N HIS A 16 -27.15 4.42 4.15
CA HIS A 16 -26.27 3.64 5.01
C HIS A 16 -25.94 2.24 4.45
N PRO A 17 -26.89 1.37 4.05
CA PRO A 17 -26.57 0.09 3.40
C PRO A 17 -25.63 0.19 2.19
N LEU A 18 -25.82 1.18 1.31
CA LEU A 18 -24.95 1.36 0.14
C LEU A 18 -23.52 1.74 0.55
N LEU A 19 -23.40 2.63 1.53
CA LEU A 19 -22.10 3.02 2.09
C LEU A 19 -21.40 1.87 2.82
N VAL A 20 -22.16 1.04 3.55
CA VAL A 20 -21.62 -0.17 4.18
C VAL A 20 -21.04 -1.12 3.13
N HIS A 21 -21.75 -1.37 2.02
CA HIS A 21 -21.21 -2.20 0.94
C HIS A 21 -19.94 -1.61 0.34
N LEU A 22 -19.88 -0.29 0.17
CA LEU A 22 -18.68 0.40 -0.30
C LEU A 22 -17.48 0.13 0.63
N VAL A 23 -17.64 0.33 1.94
CA VAL A 23 -16.61 0.10 2.95
C VAL A 23 -16.19 -1.36 3.02
N VAL A 24 -17.16 -2.28 3.11
CA VAL A 24 -16.94 -3.73 3.25
C VAL A 24 -16.30 -4.36 2.01
N VAL A 25 -16.41 -3.74 0.83
CA VAL A 25 -15.71 -4.21 -0.37
C VAL A 25 -14.35 -3.52 -0.50
N LEU A 26 -14.29 -2.19 -0.39
CA LEU A 26 -13.07 -1.43 -0.68
C LEU A 26 -11.95 -1.71 0.33
N LEU A 27 -12.22 -1.74 1.63
CA LEU A 27 -11.18 -1.93 2.65
C LEU A 27 -10.56 -3.33 2.58
N PRO A 28 -11.33 -4.43 2.53
CA PRO A 28 -10.74 -5.77 2.35
C PRO A 28 -10.01 -5.92 1.02
N LEU A 29 -10.54 -5.36 -0.06
CA LEU A 29 -9.85 -5.40 -1.37
C LEU A 29 -8.54 -4.62 -1.35
N ALA A 30 -8.52 -3.44 -0.71
CA ALA A 30 -7.31 -2.65 -0.50
C ALA A 30 -6.30 -3.39 0.39
N ALA A 31 -6.76 -4.03 1.47
CA ALA A 31 -5.93 -4.81 2.38
C ALA A 31 -5.26 -6.00 1.66
N LEU A 32 -6.04 -6.77 0.89
CA LEU A 32 -5.50 -7.87 0.07
C LEU A 32 -4.52 -7.34 -0.99
N GLY A 33 -4.88 -6.26 -1.67
CA GLY A 33 -4.01 -5.59 -2.63
C GLY A 33 -2.69 -5.15 -2.01
N ALA A 34 -2.74 -4.57 -0.80
CA ALA A 34 -1.57 -4.14 -0.03
C ALA A 34 -0.67 -5.33 0.35
N VAL A 35 -1.25 -6.45 0.81
CA VAL A 35 -0.51 -7.69 1.10
C VAL A 35 0.17 -8.21 -0.16
N VAL A 36 -0.54 -8.28 -1.30
CA VAL A 36 0.03 -8.76 -2.57
C VAL A 36 1.21 -7.89 -3.02
N ILE A 37 1.08 -6.55 -2.98
CA ILE A 37 2.19 -5.66 -3.37
C ILE A 37 3.34 -5.64 -2.34
N ALA A 38 3.09 -6.03 -1.09
CA ALA A 38 4.13 -6.21 -0.07
C ALA A 38 4.94 -7.50 -0.33
N LEU A 39 4.26 -8.60 -0.69
CA LEU A 39 4.89 -9.90 -0.95
C LEU A 39 5.56 -9.97 -2.32
N VAL A 40 5.06 -9.22 -3.31
CA VAL A 40 5.58 -9.24 -4.68
C VAL A 40 6.08 -7.86 -5.10
N PRO A 41 7.37 -7.52 -4.83
CA PRO A 41 7.92 -6.19 -5.12
C PRO A 41 7.81 -5.76 -6.59
N ARG A 42 7.75 -6.73 -7.51
CA ARG A 42 7.57 -6.49 -8.95
C ARG A 42 6.21 -5.86 -9.25
N TRP A 43 5.17 -6.28 -8.55
CA TRP A 43 3.78 -5.82 -8.75
C TRP A 43 3.55 -4.43 -8.19
N ARG A 44 4.33 -4.04 -7.18
CA ARG A 44 4.29 -2.71 -6.56
C ARG A 44 4.46 -1.57 -7.58
N ARG A 45 5.25 -1.76 -8.65
CA ARG A 45 5.41 -0.71 -9.68
C ARG A 45 4.16 -0.50 -10.54
N ARG A 46 3.36 -1.54 -10.77
CA ARG A 46 2.16 -1.47 -11.62
C ARG A 46 0.89 -1.16 -10.83
N TYR A 47 0.74 -1.75 -9.64
CA TYR A 47 -0.52 -1.73 -8.88
C TYR A 47 -0.54 -0.76 -7.69
N TRP A 48 0.51 0.04 -7.46
CA TRP A 48 0.51 0.98 -6.33
C TRP A 48 -0.64 2.00 -6.39
N LEU A 49 -0.97 2.51 -7.59
CA LEU A 49 -2.01 3.52 -7.72
C LEU A 49 -3.41 2.95 -7.49
N PRO A 50 -3.82 1.83 -8.12
CA PRO A 50 -5.10 1.19 -7.80
C PRO A 50 -5.26 0.85 -6.32
N VAL A 51 -4.26 0.22 -5.69
CA VAL A 51 -4.33 -0.16 -4.27
C VAL A 51 -4.42 1.07 -3.37
N LEU A 52 -3.65 2.12 -3.67
CA LEU A 52 -3.72 3.38 -2.92
C LEU A 52 -5.09 4.05 -3.07
N VAL A 53 -5.65 4.10 -4.28
CA VAL A 53 -6.98 4.68 -4.52
C VAL A 53 -8.05 3.90 -3.77
N LEU A 54 -8.04 2.56 -3.84
CA LEU A 54 -8.96 1.71 -3.08
C LEU A 54 -8.84 1.95 -1.56
N ALA A 55 -7.62 2.04 -1.04
CA ALA A 55 -7.37 2.31 0.37
C ALA A 55 -7.90 3.69 0.79
N VAL A 56 -7.59 4.74 0.03
CA VAL A 56 -8.03 6.11 0.31
C VAL A 56 -9.56 6.21 0.25
N LEU A 57 -10.19 5.65 -0.78
CA LEU A 57 -11.64 5.65 -0.92
C LEU A 57 -12.31 4.85 0.22
N GLY A 58 -11.77 3.67 0.55
CA GLY A 58 -12.28 2.85 1.65
C GLY A 58 -12.19 3.56 3.00
N ILE A 59 -11.03 4.16 3.32
CA ILE A 59 -10.82 4.92 4.56
C ILE A 59 -11.73 6.15 4.62
N ALA A 60 -11.84 6.91 3.53
CA ALA A 60 -12.70 8.09 3.46
C ALA A 60 -14.19 7.76 3.59
N ALA A 61 -14.61 6.59 3.13
CA ALA A 61 -15.98 6.12 3.24
C ALA A 61 -16.38 5.72 4.68
N VAL A 62 -15.43 5.34 5.54
CA VAL A 62 -15.70 4.94 6.95
C VAL A 62 -16.48 6.03 7.72
N PRO A 63 -15.99 7.27 7.87
CA PRO A 63 -16.69 8.29 8.66
C PRO A 63 -18.05 8.68 8.05
N ILE A 64 -18.18 8.63 6.73
CA ILE A 64 -19.46 8.89 6.04
C ILE A 64 -20.47 7.79 6.38
N THR A 65 -20.02 6.54 6.45
CA THR A 65 -20.86 5.39 6.80
C THR A 65 -21.28 5.42 8.27
N GLN A 66 -20.36 5.80 9.17
CA GLN A 66 -20.62 5.97 10.61
C GLN A 66 -21.71 7.02 10.84
N GLN A 67 -21.55 8.23 10.28
CA GLN A 67 -22.54 9.31 10.39
C GLN A 67 -23.91 8.91 9.82
N ALA A 68 -23.94 8.21 8.69
CA ALA A 68 -25.19 7.71 8.12
C ALA A 68 -25.86 6.64 9.00
N GLY A 69 -25.06 5.84 9.72
CA GLY A 69 -25.53 4.82 10.65
C GLY A 69 -26.12 5.42 11.94
N GLU A 70 -25.44 6.41 12.50
CA GLU A 70 -25.93 7.17 13.66
C GLU A 70 -27.27 7.87 13.36
N ALA A 71 -27.40 8.48 12.17
CA ALA A 71 -28.65 9.11 11.74
C ALA A 71 -29.81 8.10 11.63
N LEU A 72 -29.51 6.88 11.18
CA LEU A 72 -30.48 5.78 11.14
C LEU A 72 -30.84 5.31 12.55
N LEU A 73 -29.84 5.11 13.42
CA LEU A 73 -30.05 4.67 14.81
C LEU A 73 -30.91 5.66 15.59
N ALA A 74 -30.67 6.97 15.43
CA ALA A 74 -31.47 8.03 16.03
C ALA A 74 -32.94 7.99 15.57
N SER A 75 -33.17 7.67 14.29
CA SER A 75 -34.51 7.52 13.72
C SER A 75 -35.24 6.27 14.22
N LEU A 76 -34.50 5.22 14.57
CA LEU A 76 -35.02 3.97 15.15
C LEU A 76 -35.21 4.04 16.68
N GLY A 77 -34.93 5.18 17.31
CA GLY A 77 -35.01 5.44 18.75
C GLY A 77 -36.22 4.84 19.52
N PRO A 78 -37.42 4.67 18.92
CA PRO A 78 -38.54 3.98 19.59
C PRO A 78 -38.38 2.46 19.80
N LEU A 79 -37.42 1.80 19.14
CA LEU A 79 -37.31 0.33 19.09
C LEU A 79 -36.24 -0.28 20.01
N ASN A 80 -35.49 0.56 20.76
CA ASN A 80 -34.42 0.24 21.73
C ASN A 80 -33.90 -1.23 21.73
N ASN A 81 -33.18 -1.60 20.67
CA ASN A 81 -32.62 -2.95 20.52
C ASN A 81 -31.12 -2.94 20.89
N PRO A 82 -30.69 -3.66 21.94
CA PRO A 82 -29.30 -3.64 22.41
C PRO A 82 -28.30 -4.23 21.39
N ASP A 83 -28.73 -5.13 20.50
CA ASP A 83 -27.85 -5.69 19.49
C ASP A 83 -27.51 -4.66 18.38
N LEU A 84 -28.43 -3.72 18.08
CA LEU A 84 -28.18 -2.60 17.14
C LEU A 84 -27.19 -1.59 17.73
N THR A 85 -27.34 -1.23 19.00
CA THR A 85 -26.40 -0.32 19.69
C THR A 85 -24.99 -0.92 19.72
N ARG A 86 -24.87 -2.21 20.04
CA ARG A 86 -23.58 -2.91 20.04
C ARG A 86 -22.92 -2.92 18.65
N HIS A 87 -23.69 -3.10 17.58
CA HIS A 87 -23.16 -3.03 16.22
C HIS A 87 -22.60 -1.62 15.90
N SER A 88 -23.31 -0.56 16.30
CA SER A 88 -22.86 0.83 16.14
C SER A 88 -21.54 1.09 16.84
N GLU A 89 -21.43 0.72 18.13
CA GLU A 89 -20.22 0.90 18.94
C GLU A 89 -19.00 0.19 18.34
N LEU A 90 -19.20 -1.02 17.78
CA LEU A 90 -18.15 -1.75 17.08
C LEU A 90 -17.75 -1.04 15.77
N GLY A 91 -18.72 -0.49 15.04
CA GLY A 91 -18.49 0.28 13.82
C GLY A 91 -17.67 1.55 14.06
N ASP A 92 -17.90 2.24 15.18
CA ASP A 92 -17.18 3.46 15.57
C ASP A 92 -15.69 3.19 15.81
N GLY A 93 -15.37 1.97 16.26
CA GLY A 93 -14.01 1.51 16.49
C GLY A 93 -13.18 1.26 15.22
N LEU A 94 -13.76 1.22 14.01
CA LEU A 94 -13.06 0.81 12.78
C LEU A 94 -12.02 1.83 12.28
N LEU A 95 -12.32 3.13 12.44
CA LEU A 95 -11.56 4.22 11.80
C LEU A 95 -10.07 4.29 12.20
N PRO A 96 -9.68 4.13 13.48
CA PRO A 96 -8.27 4.07 13.87
C PRO A 96 -7.48 2.95 13.18
N TYR A 97 -8.06 1.76 13.02
CA TYR A 97 -7.40 0.63 12.34
C TYR A 97 -7.25 0.89 10.85
N ALA A 98 -8.29 1.46 10.22
CA ALA A 98 -8.25 1.85 8.81
C ALA A 98 -7.16 2.90 8.54
N LEU A 99 -7.01 3.90 9.42
CA LEU A 99 -5.93 4.89 9.34
C LEU A 99 -4.55 4.25 9.54
N ALA A 100 -4.39 3.37 10.53
CA ALA A 100 -3.13 2.68 10.78
C ALA A 100 -2.68 1.86 9.55
N PHE A 101 -3.62 1.17 8.90
CA PHE A 101 -3.39 0.48 7.63
C PHE A 101 -2.99 1.45 6.51
N GLY A 102 -3.69 2.57 6.35
CA GLY A 102 -3.36 3.59 5.36
C GLY A 102 -1.94 4.15 5.53
N VAL A 103 -1.54 4.44 6.77
CA VAL A 103 -0.18 4.89 7.11
C VAL A 103 0.85 3.81 6.79
N ALA A 104 0.60 2.55 7.17
CA ALA A 104 1.50 1.45 6.86
C ALA A 104 1.66 1.24 5.35
N LEU A 105 0.57 1.33 4.58
CA LEU A 105 0.58 1.25 3.12
C LEU A 105 1.41 2.39 2.52
N VAL A 106 1.19 3.63 2.95
CA VAL A 106 1.99 4.78 2.48
C VAL A 106 3.47 4.59 2.83
N ALA A 107 3.79 4.15 4.05
CA ALA A 107 5.15 3.84 4.46
C ALA A 107 5.79 2.77 3.55
N LEU A 108 5.04 1.72 3.20
CA LEU A 108 5.50 0.70 2.26
C LEU A 108 5.78 1.31 0.89
N LEU A 109 4.89 2.19 0.39
CA LEU A 109 5.03 2.90 -0.89
C LEU A 109 6.20 3.90 -0.91
N VAL A 110 6.54 4.48 0.23
CA VAL A 110 7.72 5.35 0.38
C VAL A 110 9.00 4.51 0.44
N ALA A 111 9.07 3.52 1.34
CA ALA A 111 10.27 2.70 1.56
C ALA A 111 10.77 2.04 0.27
N GLY A 112 9.89 1.42 -0.51
CA GLY A 112 10.32 0.82 -1.77
C GLY A 112 10.64 1.84 -2.87
N ARG A 113 10.14 3.09 -2.82
CA ARG A 113 10.59 4.15 -3.75
C ARG A 113 12.02 4.60 -3.41
N LEU A 114 12.37 4.67 -2.12
CA LEU A 114 13.72 4.96 -1.66
C LEU A 114 14.69 3.83 -2.04
N ALA A 115 14.29 2.57 -1.83
CA ALA A 115 15.10 1.41 -2.23
C ALA A 115 15.33 1.33 -3.76
N ASP A 116 14.33 1.69 -4.57
CA ASP A 116 14.47 1.75 -6.04
C ASP A 116 15.41 2.87 -6.51
N ARG A 117 15.44 4.01 -5.80
CA ARG A 117 16.35 5.13 -6.10
C ARG A 117 17.81 4.76 -5.85
N GLU A 118 18.11 4.09 -4.73
CA GLU A 118 19.48 3.65 -4.42
C GLU A 118 20.02 2.66 -5.46
N ARG A 119 19.19 1.71 -5.90
CA ARG A 119 19.57 0.76 -6.95
C ARG A 119 19.90 1.45 -8.26
N THR A 120 19.09 2.44 -8.65
CA THR A 120 19.30 3.21 -9.88
C THR A 120 20.58 4.07 -9.79
N ALA A 121 20.84 4.66 -8.63
CA ALA A 121 22.06 5.43 -8.38
C ALA A 121 23.32 4.52 -8.43
N ALA A 122 23.27 3.35 -7.79
CA ALA A 122 24.37 2.38 -7.81
C ALA A 122 24.68 1.89 -9.24
N VAL A 123 23.66 1.65 -10.07
CA VAL A 123 23.84 1.29 -11.49
C VAL A 123 24.50 2.41 -12.30
N ARG A 124 24.13 3.69 -12.07
CA ARG A 124 24.79 4.83 -12.75
C ARG A 124 26.25 5.02 -12.33
N VAL A 125 26.55 4.86 -11.04
CA VAL A 125 27.93 5.00 -10.51
C VAL A 125 28.81 3.84 -10.96
N GLY A 126 28.25 2.63 -11.05
CA GLY A 126 28.92 1.44 -11.56
C GLY A 126 28.99 1.32 -13.09
N GLN A 127 28.38 2.26 -13.83
CA GLN A 127 28.58 2.39 -15.27
C GLN A 127 29.93 3.13 -15.45
N PRO A 128 31.06 2.44 -15.76
CA PRO A 128 32.27 3.14 -16.12
C PRO A 128 31.89 4.04 -17.29
N ALA A 129 32.18 5.34 -17.16
CA ALA A 129 31.83 6.41 -18.09
C ALA A 129 31.58 5.81 -19.46
N GLN A 130 30.30 5.67 -19.82
CA GLN A 130 29.88 5.17 -21.11
C GLN A 130 30.73 5.93 -22.09
N ARG A 131 31.70 5.21 -22.68
CA ARG A 131 32.69 5.71 -23.63
C ARG A 131 31.91 6.73 -24.44
N GLN A 132 32.22 8.02 -24.27
CA GLN A 132 31.88 9.00 -25.29
C GLN A 132 32.53 8.38 -26.51
N GLN A 133 31.73 7.67 -27.29
CA GLN A 133 32.15 7.04 -28.50
C GLN A 133 32.23 8.27 -29.41
N PRO A 134 33.42 8.83 -29.68
CA PRO A 134 33.47 9.81 -30.75
C PRO A 134 32.96 9.05 -31.96
N VAL A 135 31.90 9.57 -32.57
CA VAL A 135 31.44 9.10 -33.87
C VAL A 135 32.67 9.13 -34.77
N ALA A 136 33.18 7.95 -35.15
CA ALA A 136 34.40 7.83 -35.92
C ALA A 136 34.20 8.53 -37.27
N ALA A 137 34.91 9.63 -37.47
CA ALA A 137 35.12 10.23 -38.78
C ALA A 137 36.62 10.16 -39.07
N GLY A 138 36.99 9.26 -39.99
CA GLY A 138 38.26 9.35 -40.70
C GLY A 138 39.37 8.45 -40.19
N VAL A 139 39.47 7.29 -40.83
CA VAL A 139 40.70 6.52 -41.01
C VAL A 139 41.79 7.41 -41.64
N TYR A 140 43.00 7.43 -41.07
CA TYR A 140 44.29 7.26 -41.75
C TYR A 140 45.40 7.10 -40.69
N SER A 141 46.05 5.94 -40.70
CA SER A 141 47.24 5.58 -39.93
C SER A 141 48.50 6.01 -40.69
N LEU A 142 49.40 6.75 -40.06
CA LEU A 142 50.80 6.88 -40.48
C LEU A 142 51.71 7.02 -39.27
N ASP A 143 52.88 6.39 -39.42
CA ASP A 143 54.12 6.46 -38.64
C ASP A 143 54.26 5.50 -37.45
N GLU A 144 54.67 4.28 -37.80
CA GLU A 144 55.28 3.30 -36.91
C GLU A 144 56.79 3.58 -36.83
N GLU A 145 57.27 4.08 -35.69
CA GLU A 145 58.70 4.21 -35.37
C GLU A 145 59.09 3.14 -34.32
N PRO A 146 60.09 2.28 -34.57
CA PRO A 146 60.48 1.22 -33.64
C PRO A 146 61.42 1.77 -32.55
N GLY A 147 60.85 2.11 -31.39
CA GLY A 147 61.60 2.43 -30.16
C GLY A 147 62.05 1.17 -29.39
N PRO A 148 63.25 1.15 -28.77
CA PRO A 148 63.82 -0.05 -28.18
C PRO A 148 63.08 -0.53 -26.93
N ALA A 149 63.04 -1.85 -26.80
CA ALA A 149 62.42 -2.64 -25.75
C ALA A 149 63.03 -2.41 -24.34
N GLY A 150 62.18 -2.60 -23.32
CA GLY A 150 62.61 -3.13 -22.02
C GLY A 150 62.45 -2.22 -20.80
N GLY A 151 61.21 -1.87 -20.42
CA GLY A 151 60.87 -1.47 -19.05
C GLY A 151 60.18 -2.66 -18.34
N PRO A 152 60.38 -2.88 -17.03
CA PRO A 152 59.94 -4.09 -16.35
C PRO A 152 58.41 -4.26 -16.41
N GLU A 153 57.97 -5.19 -17.27
CA GLU A 153 56.75 -5.95 -17.10
C GLU A 153 56.83 -6.66 -15.74
N ASP A 154 55.86 -6.35 -14.87
CA ASP A 154 55.27 -7.20 -13.83
C ASP A 154 54.77 -6.34 -12.67
N ALA A 155 53.89 -5.38 -12.97
CA ALA A 155 52.92 -4.94 -11.98
C ALA A 155 51.68 -5.83 -12.17
N PRO A 156 51.32 -6.71 -11.21
CA PRO A 156 50.13 -7.52 -11.35
C PRO A 156 48.95 -6.57 -11.49
N ALA A 157 48.29 -6.62 -12.65
CA ALA A 157 47.02 -5.96 -12.85
C ALA A 157 46.10 -6.43 -11.73
N ASP A 158 45.79 -5.52 -10.81
CA ASP A 158 44.90 -5.78 -9.69
C ASP A 158 43.50 -5.99 -10.24
N HIS A 159 43.21 -7.21 -10.66
CA HIS A 159 41.87 -7.69 -11.01
C HIS A 159 41.06 -7.88 -9.73
N ARG A 160 40.96 -6.83 -8.89
CA ARG A 160 39.90 -6.77 -7.90
C ARG A 160 38.62 -6.60 -8.69
N GLU A 161 37.95 -7.72 -8.92
CA GLU A 161 36.56 -7.71 -9.35
C GLU A 161 35.83 -6.70 -8.45
N PRO A 162 35.19 -5.66 -9.01
CA PRO A 162 34.46 -4.70 -8.21
C PRO A 162 33.35 -5.47 -7.51
N THR A 163 33.54 -5.76 -6.21
CA THR A 163 32.52 -6.37 -5.36
C THR A 163 31.24 -5.59 -5.58
N PRO A 164 30.15 -6.23 -6.06
CA PRO A 164 28.93 -5.52 -6.39
C PRO A 164 28.49 -4.76 -5.14
N ALA A 165 28.47 -3.43 -5.23
CA ALA A 165 28.12 -2.53 -4.13
C ALA A 165 26.76 -3.00 -3.59
N GLY A 166 26.79 -3.66 -2.44
CA GLY A 166 25.62 -4.30 -1.87
C GLY A 166 24.56 -3.24 -1.60
N VAL A 167 23.35 -3.44 -2.14
CA VAL A 167 22.16 -2.71 -1.70
C VAL A 167 22.20 -2.64 -0.17
N SER A 168 22.16 -1.44 0.39
CA SER A 168 22.43 -1.28 1.82
C SER A 168 21.50 -2.17 2.63
N ARG A 169 22.08 -3.02 3.50
CA ARG A 169 21.33 -3.97 4.34
C ARG A 169 20.22 -3.27 5.13
N PHE A 170 20.43 -2.01 5.46
CA PHE A 170 19.51 -1.11 6.16
C PHE A 170 18.14 -0.97 5.46
N TRP A 171 18.08 -0.57 4.19
CA TRP A 171 16.80 -0.42 3.48
C TRP A 171 16.07 -1.73 3.29
N ARG A 172 16.82 -2.84 3.17
CA ARG A 172 16.24 -4.18 3.11
C ARG A 172 15.52 -4.51 4.42
N VAL A 173 16.14 -4.25 5.57
CA VAL A 173 15.53 -4.46 6.89
C VAL A 173 14.30 -3.58 7.06
N ILE A 174 14.40 -2.27 6.77
CA ILE A 174 13.26 -1.35 6.84
C ILE A 174 12.08 -1.84 5.99
N THR A 175 12.35 -2.23 4.74
CA THR A 175 11.29 -2.70 3.84
C THR A 175 10.60 -3.95 4.39
N VAL A 176 11.36 -4.88 4.97
CA VAL A 176 10.80 -6.08 5.62
C VAL A 176 9.94 -5.69 6.82
N LEU A 177 10.44 -4.84 7.73
CA LEU A 177 9.69 -4.40 8.90
C LEU A 177 8.37 -3.70 8.52
N VAL A 178 8.42 -2.81 7.52
CA VAL A 178 7.23 -2.11 7.02
C VAL A 178 6.27 -3.09 6.34
N SER A 179 6.77 -4.10 5.61
CA SER A 179 5.92 -5.14 5.01
C SER A 179 5.19 -5.96 6.07
N VAL A 180 5.88 -6.32 7.17
CA VAL A 180 5.25 -6.98 8.32
C VAL A 180 4.19 -6.09 8.95
N ALA A 181 4.46 -4.79 9.14
CA ALA A 181 3.49 -3.85 9.66
C ALA A 181 2.25 -3.71 8.76
N VAL A 182 2.41 -3.72 7.44
CA VAL A 182 1.30 -3.73 6.48
C VAL A 182 0.46 -5.00 6.63
N VAL A 183 1.09 -6.17 6.73
CA VAL A 183 0.36 -7.43 6.90
C VAL A 183 -0.40 -7.45 8.23
N ALA A 184 0.22 -6.99 9.31
CA ALA A 184 -0.42 -6.93 10.63
C ALA A 184 -1.62 -5.96 10.65
N THR A 185 -1.47 -4.77 10.08
CA THR A 185 -2.56 -3.78 10.01
C THR A 185 -3.68 -4.21 9.04
N ALA A 186 -3.34 -4.87 7.93
CA ALA A 186 -4.31 -5.46 7.01
C ALA A 186 -5.15 -6.56 7.69
N ALA A 187 -4.51 -7.43 8.49
CA ALA A 187 -5.20 -8.45 9.27
C ALA A 187 -6.12 -7.82 10.33
N ALA A 188 -5.65 -6.77 11.02
CA ALA A 188 -6.46 -6.04 11.99
C ALA A 188 -7.70 -5.40 11.35
N VAL A 189 -7.56 -4.74 10.20
CA VAL A 189 -8.69 -4.19 9.45
C VAL A 189 -9.67 -5.29 9.04
N GLY A 190 -9.18 -6.41 8.50
CA GLY A 190 -10.04 -7.54 8.12
C GLY A 190 -10.80 -8.11 9.31
N TYR A 191 -10.15 -8.23 10.47
CA TYR A 191 -10.79 -8.69 11.71
C TYR A 191 -11.87 -7.72 12.21
N GLU A 192 -11.59 -6.41 12.21
CA GLU A 192 -12.57 -5.40 12.62
C GLU A 192 -13.78 -5.38 11.68
N VAL A 193 -13.57 -5.46 10.36
CA VAL A 193 -14.66 -5.57 9.37
C VAL A 193 -15.49 -6.84 9.60
N TYR A 194 -14.84 -7.97 9.88
CA TYR A 194 -15.53 -9.23 10.21
C TYR A 194 -16.40 -9.08 11.47
N LYS A 195 -15.82 -8.54 12.54
CA LYS A 195 -16.50 -8.36 13.84
C LYS A 195 -17.70 -7.40 13.73
N VAL A 196 -17.55 -6.31 12.98
CA VAL A 196 -18.65 -5.38 12.68
C VAL A 196 -19.71 -6.10 11.84
N GLY A 197 -19.32 -6.85 10.81
CA GLY A 197 -20.26 -7.61 9.97
C GLY A 197 -21.07 -8.68 10.74
N ASP A 198 -20.40 -9.46 11.59
CA ASP A 198 -21.01 -10.50 12.43
C ASP A 198 -22.03 -9.92 13.42
N SER A 199 -21.69 -8.80 14.06
CA SER A 199 -22.63 -8.10 14.94
C SER A 199 -23.85 -7.55 14.18
N GLY A 200 -23.65 -7.06 12.95
CA GLY A 200 -24.75 -6.58 12.10
C GLY A 200 -25.68 -7.70 11.65
N ALA A 201 -25.12 -8.84 11.24
CA ALA A 201 -25.89 -10.04 10.92
C ALA A 201 -26.66 -10.55 12.15
N SER A 202 -26.01 -10.59 13.32
CA SER A 202 -26.63 -10.98 14.57
C SER A 202 -27.79 -10.08 14.96
N ALA A 203 -27.68 -8.76 14.76
CA ALA A 203 -28.73 -7.80 15.11
C ALA A 203 -30.04 -8.01 14.32
N VAL A 204 -29.96 -8.57 13.11
CA VAL A 204 -31.11 -8.85 12.24
C VAL A 204 -31.61 -10.29 12.38
N TRP A 205 -30.69 -11.25 12.51
CA TRP A 205 -31.00 -12.67 12.36
C TRP A 205 -31.02 -13.48 13.67
N LYS A 206 -30.62 -12.91 14.81
CA LYS A 206 -30.83 -13.56 16.13
C LYS A 206 -32.32 -13.79 16.35
N GLY A 207 -32.74 -15.05 16.26
CA GLY A 207 -34.13 -15.48 16.43
C GLY A 207 -34.75 -16.15 15.20
N VAL A 208 -34.13 -16.06 14.03
CA VAL A 208 -34.65 -16.70 12.79
C VAL A 208 -34.16 -18.16 12.64
N GLY A 209 -33.06 -18.53 13.31
CA GLY A 209 -32.47 -19.88 13.26
C GLY A 209 -32.51 -20.70 14.57
N GLY A 210 -33.07 -20.16 15.64
CA GLY A 210 -33.17 -20.85 16.94
C GLY A 210 -34.49 -21.60 17.06
N SER A 211 -34.48 -22.91 16.81
CA SER A 211 -35.59 -23.78 17.22
C SER A 211 -35.65 -23.86 18.74
N ARG A 212 -36.73 -23.32 19.32
CA ARG A 212 -37.38 -23.61 20.62
C ARG A 212 -36.50 -23.77 21.86
#